data_AF-A0A538FME1-F1
#
_entry.id   AF-A0A538FME1-F1
#
_cell.length_a   1.000
_cell.length_b   1.000
_cell.length_c   1.000
_cell.angle_alpha   90.00
_cell.angle_beta   90.00
_cell.angle_gamma   90.00
#
_symmetry.space_group_name_H-M   'P 1'
#
loop_
_entity.id
_entity.type
_entity.pdbx_description
1 polymer ?
#
loop_
_entity_poly.entity_id
_entity_poly.type
_entity_poly.pdbx_seq_one_letter_code
_entity_poly.pdbx_strand_id
1 'polypeptide(L)'
;MRRIALYGLGLLLASALALTYVTSSRAKSGGPVSHTCSVTDRAFLDGAKTNVDAVDLWGQQYLDGEATPADVAAESARAAKIVGATTPTDPSLAQTRKLLVAMFTAYGKAMDQRAKHRDAGEHIFHAYGLANFAHDVLLKAEPGLAKRGCDVAPLL
;
A
#
# COMPACT_ATOMS: atom_id res chain seq x y z
N MET A 1 9.06 3.30 -55.36
CA MET A 1 8.10 2.23 -54.95
C MET A 1 8.62 1.30 -53.85
N ARG A 2 9.91 0.90 -53.83
CA ARG A 2 10.48 -0.02 -52.81
C ARG A 2 10.49 0.50 -51.35
N ARG A 3 10.58 1.82 -51.14
CA ARG A 3 10.64 2.43 -49.79
C ARG A 3 9.27 2.56 -49.11
N ILE A 4 8.20 2.78 -49.88
CA ILE A 4 6.83 2.93 -49.34
C ILE A 4 6.31 1.60 -48.77
N ALA A 5 6.69 0.48 -49.39
CA ALA A 5 6.34 -0.86 -48.91
C ALA A 5 6.97 -1.21 -47.54
N LEU A 6 8.17 -0.69 -47.25
CA LEU A 6 8.87 -0.92 -45.97
C LEU A 6 8.22 -0.13 -44.82
N TYR A 7 7.74 1.09 -45.08
CA TYR A 7 7.02 1.88 -44.06
C TYR A 7 5.62 1.31 -43.77
N GLY A 8 4.93 0.78 -44.78
CA GLY A 8 3.62 0.14 -44.60
C GLY A 8 3.68 -1.14 -43.75
N LEU A 9 4.73 -1.95 -43.93
CA LEU A 9 4.92 -3.17 -43.13
C LEU A 9 5.32 -2.86 -41.68
N GLY A 10 6.16 -1.84 -41.48
CA GLY A 10 6.60 -1.40 -40.15
C GLY A 10 5.46 -0.85 -39.30
N LEU A 11 4.54 -0.07 -39.90
CA LEU A 11 3.37 0.46 -39.21
C LEU A 11 2.37 -0.64 -38.81
N LEU A 12 2.21 -1.67 -39.64
CA LEU A 12 1.33 -2.82 -39.36
C LEU A 12 1.88 -3.70 -38.23
N LEU A 13 3.19 -3.91 -38.17
CA LEU A 13 3.83 -4.66 -37.08
C LEU A 13 3.78 -3.90 -35.75
N ALA A 14 4.00 -2.58 -35.76
CA ALA A 14 3.91 -1.75 -34.56
C ALA A 14 2.48 -1.69 -33.98
N SER A 15 1.47 -1.65 -34.85
CA SER A 15 0.06 -1.67 -34.44
C SER A 15 -0.39 -3.03 -33.92
N ALA A 16 0.07 -4.14 -34.52
CA ALA A 16 -0.21 -5.48 -34.02
C ALA A 16 0.39 -5.74 -32.62
N LEU A 17 1.62 -5.27 -32.37
CA LEU A 17 2.27 -5.36 -31.05
C LEU A 17 1.55 -4.49 -30.00
N ALA A 18 1.13 -3.28 -30.37
CA ALA A 18 0.36 -2.41 -29.48
C ALA A 18 -0.99 -3.03 -29.07
N LEU A 19 -1.68 -3.74 -29.98
CA LEU A 19 -2.92 -4.44 -29.65
C LEU A 19 -2.72 -5.58 -28.65
N THR A 20 -1.61 -6.32 -28.73
CA THR A 20 -1.33 -7.43 -27.77
C THR A 20 -1.02 -6.95 -26.35
N TYR A 21 -0.49 -5.73 -26.18
CA TYR A 21 -0.27 -5.12 -24.88
C TYR A 21 -1.57 -4.64 -24.22
N VAL A 22 -2.57 -4.23 -25.01
CA VAL A 22 -3.86 -3.76 -24.49
C VAL A 22 -4.76 -4.92 -24.05
N THR A 23 -4.67 -6.09 -24.68
CA THR A 23 -5.54 -7.24 -24.34
C THR A 23 -5.06 -8.08 -23.16
N SER A 24 -3.79 -7.96 -22.76
CA SER A 24 -3.22 -8.66 -21.59
C SER A 24 -3.46 -7.94 -20.26
N SER A 25 -3.97 -6.69 -20.30
CA SER A 25 -4.35 -5.92 -19.11
C SER A 25 -5.81 -6.09 -18.72
N ARG A 26 -6.43 -7.25 -19.02
CA ARG A 26 -7.74 -7.59 -18.47
C ARG A 26 -7.54 -7.94 -17.00
N ALA A 27 -7.47 -6.92 -16.14
CA ALA A 27 -7.75 -7.07 -14.72
C ALA A 27 -9.04 -7.87 -14.63
N LYS A 28 -8.95 -9.12 -14.20
CA LYS A 28 -10.10 -9.97 -13.94
C LYS A 28 -10.93 -9.18 -12.95
N SER A 29 -12.02 -8.58 -13.42
CA SER A 29 -12.99 -7.94 -12.55
C SER A 29 -13.51 -9.07 -11.67
N GLY A 30 -12.89 -9.22 -10.50
CA GLY A 30 -13.29 -10.19 -9.50
C GLY A 30 -14.77 -9.98 -9.27
N GLY A 31 -15.51 -11.09 -9.21
CA GLY A 31 -16.89 -11.04 -8.74
C GLY A 31 -16.97 -10.38 -7.36
N PRO A 32 -18.19 -10.23 -6.80
CA PRO A 32 -18.37 -9.61 -5.50
C PRO A 32 -17.40 -10.18 -4.47
N VAL A 33 -16.61 -9.31 -3.82
CA VAL A 33 -15.69 -9.73 -2.75
C VAL A 33 -16.56 -10.24 -1.60
N SER A 34 -16.33 -11.48 -1.19
CA SER A 34 -16.99 -12.03 -0.01
C SER A 34 -16.25 -11.58 1.24
N HIS A 35 -16.92 -10.80 2.07
CA HIS A 35 -16.33 -10.22 3.27
C HIS A 35 -16.48 -11.13 4.49
N THR A 36 -15.46 -11.13 5.34
CA THR A 36 -15.47 -11.83 6.63
C THR A 36 -15.16 -10.87 7.78
N CYS A 37 -15.46 -11.31 9.00
CA CYS A 37 -15.03 -10.61 10.21
C CYS A 37 -14.75 -11.62 11.32
N SER A 38 -13.63 -12.34 11.16
CA SER A 38 -13.12 -13.30 12.13
C SER A 38 -12.43 -12.62 13.32
N VAL A 39 -12.01 -13.41 14.30
CA VAL A 39 -11.18 -12.92 15.41
C VAL A 39 -9.84 -12.38 14.88
N THR A 40 -9.26 -13.01 13.86
CA THR A 40 -8.00 -12.55 13.26
C THR A 40 -8.18 -11.29 12.42
N ASP A 41 -9.36 -11.05 11.85
CA ASP A 41 -9.70 -9.80 11.17
C ASP A 41 -9.73 -8.63 12.16
N ARG A 42 -10.41 -8.80 13.31
CA ARG A 42 -10.45 -7.79 14.39
C ARG A 42 -9.07 -7.53 14.99
N ALA A 43 -8.32 -8.60 15.30
CA ALA A 43 -6.96 -8.47 15.82
C ALA A 43 -6.03 -7.74 14.84
N PHE A 44 -6.21 -7.93 13.52
CA PHE A 44 -5.50 -7.15 12.51
C PHE A 44 -5.89 -5.67 12.56
N LEU A 45 -7.18 -5.34 12.62
CA LEU A 45 -7.65 -3.95 12.65
C LEU A 45 -7.14 -3.21 13.89
N ASP A 46 -7.23 -3.83 15.07
CA ASP A 46 -6.71 -3.26 16.31
C ASP A 46 -5.19 -3.03 16.22
N GLY A 47 -4.46 -4.05 15.77
CA GLY A 47 -3.00 -3.96 15.59
C GLY A 47 -2.60 -2.92 14.55
N ALA A 48 -3.30 -2.85 13.42
CA ALA A 48 -3.06 -1.85 12.38
C ALA A 48 -3.28 -0.45 12.92
N LYS A 49 -4.41 -0.20 13.60
CA LYS A 49 -4.71 1.10 14.20
C LYS A 49 -3.61 1.54 15.15
N THR A 50 -3.29 0.71 16.14
CA THR A 50 -2.28 1.05 17.15
C THR A 50 -0.93 1.38 16.52
N ASN A 51 -0.53 0.66 15.47
CA ASN A 51 0.78 0.87 14.85
C ASN A 51 0.80 2.04 13.86
N VAL A 52 -0.33 2.37 13.22
CA VAL A 52 -0.47 3.62 12.46
C VAL A 52 -0.38 4.82 13.41
N ASP A 53 -1.14 4.81 14.50
CA ASP A 53 -1.12 5.89 15.51
C ASP A 53 0.28 6.04 16.14
N ALA A 54 0.96 4.93 16.43
CA ALA A 54 2.31 4.96 16.97
C ALA A 54 3.29 5.60 15.98
N VAL A 55 3.31 5.17 14.71
CA VAL A 55 4.21 5.76 13.71
C VAL A 55 3.91 7.24 13.48
N ASP A 56 2.64 7.66 13.51
CA ASP A 56 2.27 9.08 13.44
C ASP A 56 2.82 9.87 14.63
N LEU A 57 2.64 9.37 15.86
CA LEU A 57 3.19 9.98 17.06
C LEU A 57 4.71 10.17 17.00
N TRP A 58 5.45 9.13 16.59
CA TRP A 58 6.91 9.22 16.42
C TRP A 58 7.29 10.19 15.30
N GLY A 59 6.49 10.25 14.22
CA GLY A 59 6.63 11.25 13.17
C GLY A 59 6.49 12.68 13.70
N GLN A 60 5.48 12.94 14.54
CA GLN A 60 5.30 14.25 15.18
C GLN A 60 6.46 14.58 16.12
N GLN A 61 6.88 13.66 16.98
CA GLN A 61 8.04 13.88 17.85
C GLN A 61 9.31 14.22 17.08
N TYR A 62 9.51 13.62 15.90
CA TYR A 62 10.62 13.99 15.02
C TYR A 62 10.48 15.42 14.47
N LEU A 63 9.28 15.82 14.06
CA LEU A 63 9.02 17.18 13.59
C LEU A 63 9.21 18.23 14.70
N ASP A 64 8.87 17.88 15.93
CA ASP A 64 9.04 18.71 17.12
C ASP A 64 10.49 18.73 17.63
N GLY A 65 11.37 17.87 17.07
CA GLY A 65 12.78 17.75 17.48
C GLY A 65 13.01 16.91 18.73
N GLU A 66 12.00 16.19 19.21
CA GLU A 66 12.03 15.31 20.37
C GLU A 66 12.51 13.89 20.05
N ALA A 67 12.44 13.47 18.77
CA ALA A 67 12.92 12.18 18.29
C ALA A 67 13.90 12.33 17.12
N THR A 68 14.78 11.34 16.95
CA THR A 68 15.70 11.29 15.80
C THR A 68 15.07 10.55 14.61
N PRO A 69 15.55 10.76 13.37
CA PRO A 69 15.11 9.93 12.25
C PRO A 69 15.34 8.43 12.49
N ALA A 70 16.41 8.05 13.21
CA ALA A 70 16.68 6.64 13.51
C ALA A 70 15.61 6.03 14.43
N ASP A 71 15.05 6.82 15.36
CA ASP A 71 13.97 6.36 16.23
C ASP A 71 12.68 6.08 15.43
N VAL A 72 12.33 7.00 14.52
CA VAL A 72 11.17 6.84 13.61
C VAL A 72 11.37 5.65 12.66
N ALA A 73 12.59 5.44 12.16
CA ALA A 73 12.92 4.28 11.34
C ALA A 73 12.74 2.97 12.11
N ALA A 74 13.20 2.93 13.37
CA ALA A 74 13.06 1.77 14.23
C ALA A 74 11.58 1.49 14.57
N GLU A 75 10.77 2.51 14.87
CA GLU A 75 9.33 2.34 15.07
C GLU A 75 8.65 1.83 13.81
N SER A 76 8.95 2.41 12.65
CA SER A 76 8.37 1.96 11.38
C SER A 76 8.68 0.48 11.10
N ALA A 77 9.91 0.04 11.40
CA ALA A 77 10.29 -1.37 11.29
C ALA A 77 9.53 -2.27 12.30
N ARG A 78 9.30 -1.79 13.53
CA ARG A 78 8.48 -2.49 14.54
C ARG A 78 7.03 -2.65 14.04
N ALA A 79 6.42 -1.57 13.57
CA ALA A 79 5.07 -1.56 13.01
C ALA A 79 4.93 -2.53 11.83
N ALA A 80 5.87 -2.50 10.89
CA ALA A 80 5.90 -3.45 9.76
C ALA A 80 5.93 -4.91 10.23
N LYS A 81 6.73 -5.22 11.26
CA LYS A 81 6.83 -6.57 11.82
C LYS A 81 5.54 -7.00 12.52
N ILE A 82 4.98 -6.15 13.38
CA ILE A 82 3.76 -6.46 14.15
C ILE A 82 2.57 -6.65 13.22
N VAL A 83 2.33 -5.69 12.33
CA VAL A 83 1.23 -5.76 11.37
C VAL A 83 1.44 -6.92 10.38
N GLY A 84 2.67 -7.14 9.93
CA GLY A 84 3.01 -8.24 9.03
C GLY A 84 2.82 -9.64 9.62
N ALA A 85 2.91 -9.79 10.95
CA ALA A 85 2.69 -11.05 11.66
C ALA A 85 1.21 -11.43 11.80
N THR A 86 0.28 -10.52 11.46
CA THR A 86 -1.16 -10.81 11.47
C THR A 86 -1.60 -11.59 10.23
N THR A 87 -2.70 -12.33 10.37
CA THR A 87 -3.25 -13.17 9.30
C THR A 87 -4.76 -12.95 9.15
N PRO A 88 -5.22 -11.75 8.73
CA PRO A 88 -6.63 -11.52 8.45
C PRO A 88 -7.11 -12.49 7.36
N THR A 89 -8.35 -12.96 7.53
CA THR A 89 -9.06 -13.87 6.63
C THR A 89 -9.84 -13.12 5.55
N ASP A 90 -10.24 -11.88 5.83
CA ASP A 90 -10.93 -11.06 4.84
C ASP A 90 -9.96 -10.66 3.70
N PRO A 91 -10.35 -10.83 2.42
CA PRO A 91 -9.47 -10.52 1.29
C PRO A 91 -9.02 -9.05 1.23
N SER A 92 -9.90 -8.11 1.57
CA SER A 92 -9.58 -6.69 1.59
C SER A 92 -8.63 -6.37 2.74
N LEU A 93 -8.88 -6.91 3.94
CA LEU A 93 -7.95 -6.74 5.08
C LEU A 93 -6.59 -7.38 4.83
N ALA A 94 -6.53 -8.53 4.13
CA ALA A 94 -5.28 -9.14 3.72
C ALA A 94 -4.51 -8.30 2.70
N GLN A 95 -5.21 -7.58 1.82
CA GLN A 95 -4.60 -6.61 0.92
C GLN A 95 -4.11 -5.37 1.68
N THR A 96 -4.94 -4.79 2.55
CA THR A 96 -4.57 -3.67 3.43
C THR A 96 -3.33 -3.99 4.24
N ARG A 97 -3.22 -5.18 4.83
CA ARG A 97 -2.03 -5.63 5.57
C ARG A 97 -0.76 -5.49 4.74
N LYS A 98 -0.77 -5.95 3.49
CA LYS A 98 0.39 -5.87 2.59
C LYS A 98 0.77 -4.41 2.30
N LEU A 99 -0.24 -3.56 2.07
CA LEU A 99 -0.04 -2.14 1.79
C LEU A 99 0.54 -1.41 3.01
N LEU A 100 0.02 -1.66 4.21
CA LEU A 100 0.54 -1.07 5.46
C LEU A 100 1.98 -1.54 5.76
N VAL A 101 2.29 -2.83 5.59
CA VAL A 101 3.68 -3.32 5.77
C VAL A 101 4.63 -2.63 4.79
N ALA A 102 4.21 -2.47 3.53
CA ALA A 102 5.00 -1.77 2.53
C ALA A 102 5.14 -0.27 2.86
N MET A 103 4.07 0.38 3.33
CA MET A 103 4.04 1.77 3.76
C MET A 103 5.05 2.00 4.89
N PHE A 104 4.96 1.22 5.98
CA PHE A 104 5.89 1.31 7.10
C PHE A 104 7.33 1.05 6.66
N THR A 105 7.55 0.08 5.77
CA THR A 105 8.90 -0.20 5.24
C THR A 105 9.44 0.98 4.43
N ALA A 106 8.61 1.61 3.59
CA ALA A 106 8.99 2.77 2.80
C ALA A 106 9.30 3.97 3.71
N TYR A 107 8.44 4.23 4.70
CA TYR A 107 8.65 5.33 5.64
C TYR A 107 9.90 5.12 6.50
N GLY A 108 10.14 3.91 6.99
CA GLY A 108 11.37 3.57 7.71
C GLY A 108 12.63 3.80 6.86
N LYS A 109 12.61 3.40 5.57
CA LYS A 109 13.69 3.70 4.64
C LYS A 109 13.89 5.20 4.42
N ALA A 110 12.81 5.97 4.34
CA ALA A 110 12.91 7.42 4.24
C ALA A 110 13.66 8.01 5.44
N MET A 111 13.31 7.57 6.64
CA MET A 111 13.92 8.06 7.87
C MET A 111 15.39 7.61 8.01
N ASP A 112 15.71 6.39 7.55
CA ASP A 112 17.10 5.93 7.43
C ASP A 112 17.93 6.80 6.47
N GLN A 113 17.35 7.27 5.35
CA GLN A 113 18.04 8.21 4.45
C GLN A 113 18.24 9.56 5.14
N ARG A 114 17.23 10.06 5.87
CA ARG A 114 17.35 11.31 6.65
C ARG A 114 18.44 11.23 7.71
N ALA A 115 18.53 10.10 8.44
CA ALA A 115 19.59 9.86 9.42
C ALA A 115 21.00 9.93 8.80
N LYS A 116 21.12 9.61 7.50
CA LYS A 116 22.36 9.63 6.74
C LYS A 116 22.57 10.95 5.96
N HIS A 117 21.73 11.95 6.20
CA HIS A 117 21.71 13.23 5.46
C HIS A 117 21.56 13.06 3.94
N ARG A 118 20.82 12.03 3.51
CA ARG A 118 20.51 11.74 2.11
C ARG A 118 19.09 12.15 1.78
N ASP A 119 18.80 12.22 0.49
CA ASP A 119 17.43 12.46 0.02
C ASP A 119 16.51 11.30 0.41
N ALA A 120 15.36 11.66 0.96
CA ALA A 120 14.32 10.75 1.42
C ALA A 120 13.01 10.90 0.62
N GLY A 121 12.94 11.87 -0.31
CA GLY A 121 11.71 12.27 -0.98
C GLY A 121 10.99 11.13 -1.68
N GLU A 122 11.72 10.30 -2.43
CA GLU A 122 11.14 9.13 -3.11
C GLU A 122 10.46 8.15 -2.13
N HIS A 123 11.14 7.83 -1.03
CA HIS A 123 10.61 6.89 -0.04
C HIS A 123 9.43 7.47 0.75
N ILE A 124 9.44 8.78 1.03
CA ILE A 124 8.30 9.47 1.62
C ILE A 124 7.11 9.41 0.66
N PHE A 125 7.30 9.74 -0.61
CA PHE A 125 6.25 9.69 -1.62
C PHE A 125 5.65 8.28 -1.75
N HIS A 126 6.50 7.25 -1.79
CA HIS A 126 6.03 5.86 -1.80
C HIS A 126 5.23 5.49 -0.55
N ALA A 127 5.66 5.91 0.64
CA ALA A 127 4.91 5.66 1.87
C ALA A 127 3.50 6.27 1.81
N TYR A 128 3.38 7.55 1.44
CA TYR A 128 2.09 8.21 1.29
C TYR A 128 1.20 7.56 0.23
N GLY A 129 1.76 7.19 -0.92
CA GLY A 129 1.01 6.47 -1.97
C GLY A 129 0.46 5.14 -1.47
N LEU A 130 1.25 4.38 -0.72
CA LEU A 130 0.82 3.11 -0.13
C LEU A 130 -0.24 3.29 0.97
N ALA A 131 -0.14 4.35 1.77
CA ALA A 131 -1.15 4.71 2.76
C ALA A 131 -2.49 5.00 2.07
N ASN A 132 -2.48 5.79 1.01
CA ASN A 132 -3.69 6.12 0.24
C ASN A 132 -4.30 4.88 -0.42
N PHE A 133 -3.49 3.98 -0.97
CA PHE A 133 -4.02 2.71 -1.49
C PHE A 133 -4.61 1.83 -0.40
N ALA A 134 -4.05 1.83 0.82
CA ALA A 134 -4.62 1.11 1.95
C ALA A 134 -5.99 1.71 2.34
N HIS A 135 -6.07 3.04 2.40
CA HIS A 135 -7.30 3.78 2.63
C HIS A 135 -8.36 3.45 1.57
N ASP A 136 -8.04 3.51 0.28
CA ASP A 136 -8.98 3.21 -0.81
C ASP A 136 -9.55 1.78 -0.74
N VAL A 137 -8.70 0.81 -0.39
CA VAL A 137 -9.12 -0.58 -0.21
C VAL A 137 -10.11 -0.70 0.95
N LEU A 138 -9.81 -0.06 2.09
CA LEU A 138 -10.68 -0.07 3.27
C LEU A 138 -11.99 0.67 3.00
N LEU A 139 -11.94 1.86 2.40
CA LEU A 139 -13.10 2.68 2.09
C LEU A 139 -14.08 1.93 1.18
N LYS A 140 -13.56 1.22 0.18
CA LYS A 140 -14.38 0.38 -0.71
C LYS A 140 -14.98 -0.84 0.00
N ALA A 141 -14.26 -1.41 0.97
CA ALA A 141 -14.67 -2.61 1.69
C ALA A 141 -15.58 -2.32 2.89
N GLU A 142 -15.58 -1.08 3.40
CA GLU A 142 -16.27 -0.66 4.64
C GLU A 142 -17.71 -1.16 4.72
N PRO A 143 -18.59 -0.97 3.70
CA PRO A 143 -19.98 -1.38 3.85
C PRO A 143 -20.14 -2.91 3.95
N GLY A 144 -19.22 -3.65 3.34
CA GLY A 144 -19.17 -5.10 3.39
C GLY A 144 -18.67 -5.60 4.73
N LEU A 145 -17.58 -5.03 5.23
CA LEU A 145 -16.97 -5.35 6.52
C LEU A 145 -17.88 -4.98 7.71
N ALA A 146 -18.50 -3.80 7.66
CA ALA A 146 -19.43 -3.33 8.68
C ALA A 146 -20.63 -4.27 8.85
N LYS A 147 -21.21 -4.76 7.74
CA LYS A 147 -22.28 -5.78 7.77
C LYS A 147 -21.84 -7.11 8.41
N ARG A 148 -20.54 -7.38 8.47
CA ARG A 148 -19.97 -8.56 9.13
C ARG A 148 -19.52 -8.27 10.57
N GLY A 149 -19.60 -7.02 11.02
CA GLY A 149 -19.24 -6.59 12.38
C GLY A 149 -17.78 -6.16 12.54
N CYS A 150 -17.08 -5.83 11.46
CA CYS A 150 -15.74 -5.25 11.51
C CYS A 150 -15.85 -3.75 11.19
N ASP A 151 -15.42 -2.91 12.12
CA ASP A 151 -15.33 -1.46 11.95
C ASP A 151 -13.93 -1.08 11.46
N VAL A 152 -13.87 -0.42 10.31
CA VAL A 152 -12.61 0.06 9.71
C VAL A 152 -12.47 1.57 9.78
N ALA A 153 -13.48 2.29 10.27
CA ALA A 153 -13.47 3.75 10.36
C ALA A 153 -12.24 4.33 11.07
N PRO A 154 -11.66 3.69 12.11
CA PRO A 154 -10.45 4.20 12.76
C PRO A 154 -9.17 4.18 11.90
N LEU A 155 -9.22 3.56 10.71
CA LEU A 155 -8.12 3.46 9.74
C LEU A 155 -8.40 4.25 8.45
N LEU A 156 -9.49 5.01 8.41
CA LEU A 156 -9.86 5.89 7.30
C LEU A 156 -9.50 7.34 7.64
#